data_AF-A0AAJ0WX56-F1
#
_entry.id   AF-A0AAJ0WX56-F1
#
_cell.length_a   1.000
_cell.length_b   1.000
_cell.length_c   1.000
_cell.angle_alpha   90.00
_cell.angle_beta   90.00
_cell.angle_gamma   90.00
#
_symmetry.space_group_name_H-M   'P 1'
#
loop_
_entity.id
_entity.type
_entity.pdbx_description
1 polymer ?
#
loop_
_entity_poly.entity_id
_entity_poly.type
_entity_poly.pdbx_seq_one_letter_code
_entity_poly.pdbx_strand_id
1 'polypeptide(L)'
;QQDNQLATVESIFYFTKEGAGQIRTAPDSELKGLIWMDPSKQVMVFIPPELANSLFTRMFLFNGAGLERFEFVNSWGGEVKLFKIVYPDNLVCNNLE
;
A
#
# COMPACT_ATOMS: atom_id res chain seq x y z
N GLN A 1 -15.15 -21.58 -28.32
CA GLN A 1 -14.44 -21.00 -27.16
C GLN A 1 -14.34 -19.51 -27.42
N GLN A 2 -14.97 -18.67 -26.61
CA GLN A 2 -14.71 -17.23 -26.65
C GLN A 2 -13.31 -17.02 -26.08
N ASP A 3 -12.42 -16.48 -26.90
CA ASP A 3 -11.10 -16.03 -26.47
C ASP A 3 -11.32 -14.79 -25.59
N ASN A 4 -11.47 -15.00 -24.28
CA ASN A 4 -11.55 -13.91 -23.32
C ASN A 4 -10.14 -13.34 -23.15
N GLN A 5 -9.75 -12.46 -24.08
CA GLN A 5 -8.57 -11.63 -23.94
C GLN A 5 -8.82 -10.61 -22.81
N LEU A 6 -8.48 -11.01 -21.59
CA LEU A 6 -8.51 -10.12 -20.43
C LEU A 6 -7.24 -9.27 -20.44
N ALA A 7 -7.41 -7.96 -20.29
CA ALA A 7 -6.29 -7.06 -20.07
C ALA A 7 -5.50 -7.49 -18.81
N THR A 8 -4.18 -7.41 -18.90
CA THR A 8 -3.27 -7.73 -17.80
C THR A 8 -2.70 -6.47 -17.18
N VAL A 9 -2.46 -6.52 -15.87
CA VAL A 9 -1.81 -5.45 -15.10
C VAL A 9 -0.51 -5.94 -14.48
N GLU A 10 0.46 -5.05 -14.37
CA GLU A 10 1.82 -5.35 -13.90
C GLU A 10 1.84 -5.96 -12.50
N SER A 11 1.01 -5.45 -11.60
CA SER A 11 0.92 -6.03 -10.26
C SER A 11 -0.48 -5.96 -9.67
N ILE A 12 -0.82 -6.99 -8.89
CA ILE A 12 -2.04 -7.05 -8.08
C ILE A 12 -1.64 -7.40 -6.65
N PHE A 13 -1.99 -6.54 -5.70
CA PHE A 13 -1.87 -6.80 -4.27
C PHE A 13 -3.24 -7.13 -3.67
N TYR A 14 -3.33 -8.21 -2.90
CA TYR A 14 -4.56 -8.66 -2.24
C TYR A 14 -4.24 -9.39 -0.94
N PHE A 15 -5.23 -9.48 -0.05
CA PHE A 15 -5.13 -10.25 1.18
C PHE A 15 -5.68 -11.67 1.00
N THR A 16 -4.98 -12.67 1.55
CA THR A 16 -5.50 -14.04 1.64
C THR A 16 -6.56 -14.17 2.74
N LYS A 17 -7.22 -15.33 2.82
CA LYS A 17 -8.21 -15.60 3.87
C LYS A 17 -7.59 -15.59 5.27
N GLU A 18 -6.30 -15.88 5.35
CA GLU A 18 -5.49 -15.87 6.56
C GLU A 18 -4.97 -14.46 6.92
N GLY A 19 -5.31 -13.44 6.12
CA GLY A 19 -4.93 -12.04 6.36
C GLY A 19 -3.53 -11.68 5.87
N ALA A 20 -2.81 -12.60 5.23
CA ALA A 20 -1.49 -12.32 4.66
C ALA A 20 -1.62 -11.50 3.36
N GLY A 21 -0.83 -10.45 3.23
CA GLY A 21 -0.70 -9.70 1.96
C GLY A 21 0.07 -10.50 0.92
N GLN A 22 -0.43 -10.54 -0.30
CA GLN A 22 0.19 -11.23 -1.44
C GLN A 22 0.28 -10.28 -2.63
N ILE A 23 1.36 -10.40 -3.40
CA ILE A 23 1.52 -9.69 -4.67
C ILE A 23 1.66 -10.71 -5.80
N ARG A 24 0.89 -10.51 -6.86
CA ARG A 24 1.08 -11.20 -8.15
C ARG A 24 1.60 -10.21 -9.15
N THR A 25 2.59 -10.62 -9.93
CA THR A 25 3.22 -9.76 -10.94
C THR A 25 3.11 -10.38 -12.32
N ALA A 26 2.99 -9.52 -13.34
CA ALA A 26 3.03 -9.86 -14.75
C ALA A 26 3.89 -8.81 -15.48
N PRO A 27 5.22 -9.04 -15.59
CA PRO A 27 6.15 -8.04 -16.12
C PRO A 27 5.81 -7.56 -17.54
N ASP A 28 5.32 -8.48 -18.39
CA ASP A 28 4.96 -8.21 -19.80
C ASP A 28 3.53 -7.70 -19.99
N SER A 29 2.89 -7.26 -18.91
CA SER A 29 1.52 -6.73 -18.94
C SER A 29 1.36 -5.45 -19.77
N GLU A 30 0.16 -5.28 -20.31
CA GLU A 30 -0.25 -4.10 -21.08
C GLU A 30 -0.38 -2.86 -20.19
N LEU A 31 -0.94 -3.02 -18.98
CA LEU A 31 -1.13 -1.93 -18.03
C LEU A 31 -0.04 -1.92 -16.97
N LYS A 32 0.80 -0.88 -16.97
CA LYS A 32 1.81 -0.65 -15.93
C LYS A 32 1.18 0.00 -14.71
N GLY A 33 1.49 -0.52 -13.52
CA GLY A 33 0.88 -0.08 -12.27
C GLY A 33 0.46 -1.23 -11.36
N LEU A 34 -0.24 -0.85 -10.31
CA LEU A 34 -0.63 -1.76 -9.24
C LEU A 34 -2.14 -1.68 -9.02
N ILE A 35 -2.82 -2.81 -9.04
CA ILE A 35 -4.15 -2.92 -8.44
C ILE A 35 -3.97 -3.30 -6.97
N TRP A 36 -4.45 -2.45 -6.07
CA TRP A 36 -4.65 -2.82 -4.66
C TRP A 36 -6.10 -3.23 -4.46
N MET A 37 -6.31 -4.41 -3.87
CA MET A 37 -7.62 -4.93 -3.52
C MET A 37 -7.77 -4.98 -2.01
N ASP A 38 -8.87 -4.44 -1.51
CA ASP A 38 -9.16 -4.45 -0.09
C ASP A 38 -9.46 -5.88 0.41
N PRO A 39 -9.32 -6.17 1.72
CA PRO A 39 -9.57 -7.50 2.25
C PRO A 39 -10.98 -8.05 1.98
N SER A 40 -12.00 -7.19 1.93
CA SER A 40 -13.39 -7.59 1.62
C SER A 40 -13.63 -7.87 0.14
N LYS A 41 -12.70 -7.47 -0.73
CA LYS A 41 -12.76 -7.55 -2.20
C LYS A 41 -13.91 -6.75 -2.80
N GLN A 42 -14.43 -5.76 -2.09
CA GLN A 42 -15.48 -4.86 -2.55
C GLN A 42 -14.89 -3.62 -3.22
N VAL A 43 -13.64 -3.29 -2.91
CA VAL A 43 -12.91 -2.12 -3.40
C VAL A 43 -11.63 -2.56 -4.09
N MET A 44 -11.43 -2.03 -5.29
CA MET A 44 -10.18 -2.12 -6.03
C MET A 44 -9.73 -0.71 -6.39
N VAL A 45 -8.45 -0.44 -6.17
CA VAL A 45 -7.82 0.83 -6.51
C VAL A 45 -6.71 0.56 -7.51
N PHE A 46 -6.79 1.18 -8.68
CA PHE A 46 -5.66 1.23 -9.60
C PHE A 46 -4.72 2.38 -9.17
N ILE A 47 -3.45 2.04 -9.01
CA ILE A 47 -2.40 2.94 -8.56
C ILE A 47 -1.36 3.02 -9.69
N PRO A 48 -1.24 4.18 -10.36
CA PRO A 48 -0.19 4.41 -11.34
C PRO A 48 1.22 4.20 -10.76
N PRO A 49 2.21 3.79 -11.57
CA PRO A 49 3.57 3.53 -11.11
C PRO A 49 4.18 4.68 -10.28
N GLU A 50 3.93 5.92 -10.69
CA GLU A 50 4.41 7.14 -10.03
C GLU A 50 3.82 7.34 -8.63
N LEU A 51 2.67 6.74 -8.32
CA LEU A 51 2.00 6.83 -7.02
C LEU A 51 2.21 5.59 -6.15
N ALA A 52 2.72 4.48 -6.70
CA ALA A 52 2.89 3.22 -5.98
C ALA A 52 3.78 3.35 -4.73
N ASN A 53 4.79 4.23 -4.81
CA ASN A 53 5.72 4.51 -3.72
C ASN A 53 5.46 5.84 -3.00
N SER A 54 4.32 6.50 -3.25
CA SER A 54 3.99 7.73 -2.55
C SER A 54 3.78 7.48 -1.05
N LEU A 55 4.07 8.50 -0.23
CA LEU A 55 3.86 8.42 1.22
C LEU A 55 2.40 8.06 1.55
N PHE A 56 1.45 8.69 0.86
CA PHE A 56 0.02 8.40 1.01
C PHE A 56 -0.28 6.93 0.73
N THR A 57 0.16 6.37 -0.40
CA THR A 57 -0.07 4.97 -0.75
C THR A 57 0.47 4.04 0.33
N ARG A 58 1.73 4.26 0.77
CA ARG A 58 2.38 3.45 1.79
C ARG A 58 1.65 3.51 3.13
N MET A 59 1.26 4.69 3.58
CA MET A 59 0.54 4.86 4.85
C MET A 59 -0.89 4.34 4.78
N PHE A 60 -1.66 4.77 3.78
CA PHE A 60 -3.10 4.52 3.71
C PHE A 60 -3.43 3.10 3.23
N LEU A 61 -2.80 2.62 2.16
CA LEU A 61 -3.15 1.31 1.57
C LEU A 61 -2.32 0.15 2.12
N PHE A 62 -1.12 0.45 2.63
CA PHE A 62 -0.18 -0.56 3.12
C PHE A 62 0.16 -0.46 4.61
N ASN A 63 -0.60 0.32 5.39
CA ASN A 63 -0.39 0.48 6.84
C ASN A 63 1.04 0.88 7.22
N GLY A 64 1.70 1.67 6.37
CA GLY A 64 3.09 2.11 6.56
C GLY A 64 4.15 1.08 6.17
N ALA A 65 3.79 -0.06 5.58
CA ALA A 65 4.78 -1.07 5.20
C ALA A 65 5.86 -0.52 4.25
N GLY A 66 7.12 -0.71 4.63
CA GLY A 66 8.29 -0.16 3.94
C GLY A 66 8.68 1.26 4.38
N LEU A 67 7.97 1.88 5.34
CA LEU A 67 8.36 3.14 5.95
C LEU A 67 9.01 2.88 7.32
N GLU A 68 10.30 3.20 7.45
CA GLU A 68 11.08 2.88 8.66
C GLU A 68 10.78 3.79 9.87
N ARG A 69 10.26 5.00 9.61
CA ARG A 69 10.04 6.05 10.63
C ARG A 69 8.59 6.25 11.01
N PHE A 70 7.70 5.36 10.57
CA PHE A 70 6.27 5.48 10.80
C PHE A 70 5.77 4.25 11.53
N GLU A 71 5.40 4.44 12.79
CA GLU A 71 4.77 3.43 13.61
C GLU A 71 3.26 3.56 13.48
N PHE A 72 2.58 2.51 13.02
CA PHE A 72 1.12 2.48 12.98
C PHE A 72 0.57 2.40 14.41
N VAL A 73 -0.29 3.35 14.79
CA VAL A 73 -0.85 3.44 16.15
C VAL A 73 -2.27 2.91 16.19
N ASN A 74 -3.13 3.40 15.29
CA ASN A 74 -4.54 3.00 15.28
C ASN A 74 -5.21 3.26 13.93
N SER A 75 -6.35 2.60 13.70
CA SER A 75 -7.23 2.80 12.55
C SER A 75 -8.69 2.82 12.99
N TRP A 76 -9.45 3.79 12.51
CA TRP A 76 -10.90 3.89 12.71
C TRP A 76 -11.59 3.65 11.37
N GLY A 77 -12.24 2.49 11.23
CA GLY A 77 -12.96 2.13 10.00
C GLY A 77 -12.10 1.93 8.75
N GLY A 78 -10.76 2.10 8.85
CA GLY A 78 -9.85 2.12 7.70
C GLY A 78 -9.78 3.46 6.98
N GLU A 79 -10.71 4.38 7.28
CA GLU A 79 -10.82 5.71 6.66
C GLU A 79 -9.88 6.72 7.31
N VAL A 80 -9.62 6.55 8.61
CA VAL A 80 -8.67 7.37 9.37
C VAL A 80 -7.62 6.47 9.98
N LYS A 81 -6.34 6.77 9.72
CA LYS A 81 -5.19 6.03 10.23
C LYS A 81 -4.22 6.97 10.93
N LEU A 82 -3.87 6.63 12.18
CA LEU A 82 -2.91 7.38 12.98
C LEU A 82 -1.55 6.69 12.93
N PHE A 83 -0.54 7.48 12.63
CA PHE A 83 0.86 7.07 12.66
C PHE A 83 1.64 7.98 13.58
N LYS A 84 2.56 7.40 14.35
CA LYS A 84 3.57 8.12 15.11
C LYS A 84 4.85 8.17 14.29
N ILE A 85 5.46 9.35 14.21
CA ILE A 85 6.78 9.51 13.58
C ILE A 85 7.84 9.18 14.62
N VAL A 86 8.73 8.24 14.29
CA VAL A 86 9.88 7.87 15.12
C VAL A 86 11.12 8.55 14.57
N TYR A 87 11.73 9.40 15.40
CA TYR A 87 13.02 10.00 15.11
C TYR A 87 14.11 9.17 15.78
N PRO A 88 15.27 8.97 15.14
CA PRO A 88 16.43 8.39 15.81
C PRO A 88 16.87 9.29 16.98
N ASP A 89 17.35 8.67 18.06
CA ASP A 89 17.71 9.33 19.32
C ASP A 89 18.80 10.41 19.19
N ASN A 90 19.50 10.45 18.04
CA ASN A 90 20.50 11.48 17.74
C ASN A 90 19.91 12.80 17.19
N LEU A 91 18.59 12.88 17.04
CA LEU A 91 17.85 14.07 16.60
C LEU A 91 16.96 14.64 17.71
N VAL A 92 17.36 14.49 18.99
CA VAL A 92 16.79 15.31 20.06
C VAL A 92 17.04 16.77 19.68
N CYS A 93 15.96 17.52 19.48
CA CYS A 93 15.99 18.96 19.28
C CYS A 93 16.63 19.60 20.51
N ASN A 94 17.95 19.77 20.49
CA ASN A 94 18.61 20.80 21.26
C ASN A 94 18.11 22.12 20.66
N ASN A 95 17.18 22.77 21.35
CA ASN A 95 16.92 24.21 21.40
C ASN A 95 15.44 24.49 21.67
N LEU A 96 15.06 24.40 22.94
CA LEU A 96 14.01 25.21 23.55
C LEU A 96 14.47 25.52 24.98
N GLU A 97 15.50 26.36 25.09
CA GLU A 97 15.72 27.24 26.25
C GLU A 97 15.60 28.69 25.78
#